data_AF-A0A661NA26-F1
#
_entry.id   AF-A0A661NA26-F1
#
_cell.length_a   1.000
_cell.length_b   1.000
_cell.length_c   1.000
_cell.angle_alpha   90.00
_cell.angle_beta   90.00
_cell.angle_gamma   90.00
#
_symmetry.space_group_name_H-M   'P 1'
#
loop_
_entity.id
_entity.type
_entity.pdbx_description
1 polymer ?
#
loop_
_entity_poly.entity_id
_entity_poly.type
_entity_poly.pdbx_seq_one_letter_code
_entity_poly.pdbx_strand_id
1 'polypeptide(L)'
;LGEAAAKAEDDELVVLVFRYINSYLRATLNAKSVRTAYNVLNHYRQLVEAMLRAGHSRHAVAAVEHMKYYGHVSYDMKLPFVTETVAYDIGTLCEVAHDLGLAEEKEILATFLELDRETARRSQETALKGVRKAQAKLAAYYITADQRETARVIFHDMEHDPPERLNSIREELERVETKDFWEIIDRGRNFEYMPPEQKAAMRRFFTWFEGAESTASPKSPPAQEG
;
A
#
# COMPACT_ATOMS: atom_id res chain seq x y z
N LEU A 1 13.29 -8.89 -19.85
CA LEU A 1 14.33 -9.82 -19.35
C LEU A 1 13.81 -10.64 -18.17
N GLY A 2 13.45 -10.03 -17.03
CA GLY A 2 12.93 -10.76 -15.88
C GLY A 2 11.70 -11.65 -16.18
N GLU A 3 10.73 -11.14 -16.94
CA GLU A 3 9.57 -11.95 -17.36
C GLU A 3 9.95 -13.15 -18.23
N ALA A 4 10.94 -12.99 -19.12
CA ALA A 4 11.41 -14.07 -19.98
C ALA A 4 12.20 -15.11 -19.17
N ALA A 5 13.00 -14.66 -18.20
CA ALA A 5 13.73 -15.52 -17.28
C ALA A 5 12.77 -16.34 -16.41
N ALA A 6 11.74 -15.71 -15.85
CA ALA A 6 10.70 -16.39 -15.08
C ALA A 6 10.02 -17.49 -15.93
N LYS A 7 9.58 -17.15 -17.15
CA LYS A 7 9.00 -18.13 -18.08
C LYS A 7 9.94 -19.28 -18.47
N ALA A 8 11.25 -19.06 -18.42
CA ALA A 8 12.26 -20.06 -18.70
C ALA A 8 12.72 -20.82 -17.45
N GLU A 9 12.13 -20.56 -16.28
CA GLU A 9 12.53 -21.10 -14.97
C GLU A 9 14.01 -20.82 -14.62
N ASP A 10 14.55 -19.70 -15.14
CA ASP A 10 15.91 -19.25 -14.88
C ASP A 10 15.95 -18.37 -13.61
N ASP A 11 15.94 -19.05 -12.46
CA ASP A 11 15.97 -18.41 -11.13
C ASP A 11 17.19 -17.50 -10.95
N GLU A 12 18.35 -17.87 -11.50
CA GLU A 12 19.58 -17.08 -11.38
C GLU A 12 19.46 -15.75 -12.13
N LEU A 13 18.92 -15.78 -13.35
CA LEU A 13 18.67 -14.58 -14.13
C LEU A 13 17.57 -13.71 -13.51
N VAL A 14 16.53 -14.30 -12.92
CA VAL A 14 15.53 -13.54 -12.14
C VAL A 14 16.19 -12.78 -10.99
N VAL A 15 17.03 -13.47 -10.20
CA VAL A 15 17.76 -12.84 -9.08
C VAL A 15 18.70 -11.75 -9.59
N LEU A 16 19.38 -11.96 -10.73
CA LEU A 16 20.23 -10.94 -11.34
C LEU A 16 19.43 -9.71 -11.77
N VAL A 17 18.25 -9.90 -12.36
CA VAL A 17 17.35 -8.79 -12.74
C VAL A 17 16.92 -8.00 -11.50
N PHE A 18 16.56 -8.67 -10.40
CA PHE A 18 16.26 -7.98 -9.14
C PHE A 18 17.45 -7.18 -8.63
N ARG A 19 18.68 -7.72 -8.69
CA ARG A 19 19.88 -6.98 -8.29
C ARG A 19 20.05 -5.70 -9.11
N TYR A 20 19.86 -5.76 -10.43
CA TYR A 20 19.93 -4.58 -11.27
C TYR A 20 18.85 -3.55 -10.91
N ILE A 21 17.57 -3.96 -10.81
CA ILE A 21 16.48 -3.05 -10.43
C ILE A 21 16.75 -2.41 -9.07
N ASN A 22 17.16 -3.19 -8.08
CA ASN A 22 17.51 -2.74 -6.75
C ASN A 22 18.69 -1.74 -6.77
N SER A 23 19.73 -2.01 -7.55
CA SER A 23 20.87 -1.09 -7.73
C SER A 23 20.45 0.22 -8.38
N TYR A 24 19.64 0.18 -9.44
CA TYR A 24 19.11 1.37 -10.09
C TYR A 24 18.23 2.19 -9.14
N LEU A 25 17.34 1.54 -8.39
CA LEU A 25 16.47 2.22 -7.44
C LEU A 25 17.30 2.89 -6.33
N ARG A 26 18.31 2.19 -5.78
CA ARG A 26 19.23 2.77 -4.80
C ARG A 26 19.95 3.99 -5.34
N ALA A 27 20.56 3.90 -6.53
CA ALA A 27 21.28 5.01 -7.14
C ALA A 27 20.35 6.21 -7.37
N THR A 28 19.13 5.94 -7.82
CA THR A 28 18.10 6.94 -8.08
C THR A 28 17.64 7.66 -6.81
N LEU A 29 17.40 6.91 -5.72
CA LEU A 29 17.05 7.47 -4.42
C LEU A 29 18.19 8.32 -3.85
N ASN A 30 19.43 7.83 -3.91
CA ASN A 30 20.62 8.59 -3.49
C ASN A 30 20.74 9.93 -4.24
N ALA A 31 20.42 9.94 -5.54
CA ALA A 31 20.36 11.15 -6.36
C ALA A 31 19.09 11.99 -6.15
N LYS A 32 18.17 11.55 -5.27
CA LYS A 32 16.85 12.15 -5.02
C LYS A 32 16.02 12.38 -6.29
N SER A 33 16.21 11.54 -7.30
CA SER A 33 15.49 11.64 -8.58
C SER A 33 14.12 10.98 -8.47
N VAL A 34 13.17 11.68 -7.85
CA VAL A 34 11.82 11.18 -7.52
C VAL A 34 11.08 10.62 -8.75
N ARG A 35 11.11 11.32 -9.88
CA ARG A 35 10.46 10.88 -11.13
C ARG A 35 11.05 9.57 -11.65
N THR A 36 12.37 9.42 -11.59
CA THR A 36 13.02 8.19 -12.03
C THR A 36 12.71 7.04 -11.07
N ALA A 37 12.67 7.30 -9.76
CA ALA A 37 12.32 6.27 -8.77
C ALA A 37 10.89 5.77 -9.00
N TYR A 38 9.95 6.70 -9.24
CA TYR A 38 8.56 6.42 -9.59
C TYR A 38 8.43 5.50 -10.83
N ASN A 39 9.23 5.76 -11.88
CA ASN A 39 9.23 4.93 -13.09
C ASN A 39 9.87 3.56 -12.86
N VAL A 40 11.00 3.49 -12.14
CA VAL A 40 11.65 2.21 -11.80
C VAL A 40 10.72 1.34 -10.95
N LEU A 41 10.02 1.93 -9.99
CA LEU A 41 9.01 1.24 -9.19
C LEU A 41 7.85 0.72 -10.05
N ASN A 42 7.45 1.42 -11.12
CA ASN A 42 6.41 0.93 -12.02
C ASN A 42 6.85 -0.36 -12.70
N HIS A 43 8.07 -0.36 -13.26
CA HIS A 43 8.63 -1.56 -13.90
C HIS A 43 8.83 -2.68 -12.88
N TYR A 44 9.19 -2.35 -11.64
CA TYR A 44 9.30 -3.35 -10.58
C TYR A 44 7.94 -4.00 -10.31
N ARG A 45 6.88 -3.19 -10.07
CA ARG A 45 5.51 -3.69 -9.89
C ARG A 45 5.05 -4.55 -11.07
N GLN A 46 5.26 -4.10 -12.31
CA GLN A 46 4.88 -4.86 -13.51
C GLN A 46 5.59 -6.23 -13.57
N LEU A 47 6.88 -6.28 -13.21
CA LEU A 47 7.61 -7.53 -13.13
C LEU A 47 7.03 -8.46 -12.06
N VAL A 48 6.70 -7.94 -10.88
CA VAL A 48 6.08 -8.74 -9.80
C VAL A 48 4.70 -9.24 -10.22
N GLU A 49 3.89 -8.40 -10.83
CA GLU A 49 2.58 -8.78 -11.37
C GLU A 49 2.72 -9.92 -12.40
N ALA A 50 3.68 -9.82 -13.32
CA ALA A 50 3.94 -10.86 -14.30
C ALA A 50 4.38 -12.18 -13.65
N MET A 51 5.16 -12.12 -12.56
CA MET A 51 5.56 -13.31 -11.79
C MET A 51 4.38 -13.97 -11.09
N LEU A 52 3.48 -13.20 -10.47
CA LEU A 52 2.25 -13.71 -9.86
C LEU A 52 1.39 -14.44 -10.91
N ARG A 53 1.18 -13.80 -12.07
CA ARG A 53 0.40 -14.39 -13.18
C ARG A 53 1.01 -15.66 -13.76
N ALA A 54 2.33 -15.80 -13.70
CA ALA A 54 3.06 -16.96 -14.18
C ALA A 54 3.29 -18.04 -13.10
N GLY A 55 2.77 -17.86 -11.88
CA GLY A 55 2.91 -18.84 -10.80
C GLY A 55 4.27 -18.83 -10.09
N HIS A 56 5.11 -17.82 -10.30
CA HIS A 56 6.41 -17.68 -9.64
C HIS A 56 6.29 -16.90 -8.32
N SER A 57 5.31 -17.27 -7.49
CA SER A 57 4.93 -16.51 -6.30
C SER A 57 6.08 -16.29 -5.31
N ARG A 58 7.02 -17.25 -5.18
CA ARG A 58 8.22 -17.10 -4.34
C ARG A 58 9.08 -15.89 -4.73
N HIS A 59 9.28 -15.67 -6.03
CA HIS A 59 10.04 -14.51 -6.53
C HIS A 59 9.24 -13.22 -6.37
N ALA A 60 7.92 -13.30 -6.56
CA ALA A 60 7.04 -12.15 -6.37
C ALA A 60 7.07 -11.64 -4.92
N VAL A 61 6.91 -12.54 -3.93
CA VAL A 61 6.99 -12.20 -2.50
C VAL A 61 8.36 -11.59 -2.15
N ALA A 62 9.46 -12.19 -2.61
CA ALA A 62 10.80 -11.65 -2.37
C ALA A 62 10.98 -10.23 -2.96
N ALA A 63 10.38 -9.95 -4.11
CA ALA A 63 10.39 -8.61 -4.70
C ALA A 63 9.55 -7.61 -3.91
N VAL A 64 8.39 -8.01 -3.38
CA VAL A 64 7.56 -7.15 -2.50
C VAL A 64 8.35 -6.77 -1.23
N GLU A 65 9.13 -7.68 -0.66
CA GLU A 65 10.02 -7.38 0.47
C GLU A 65 11.08 -6.33 0.11
N HIS A 66 11.68 -6.40 -1.08
CA HIS A 66 12.57 -5.34 -1.56
C HIS A 66 11.82 -4.00 -1.73
N MET A 67 10.59 -4.03 -2.26
CA MET A 67 9.78 -2.82 -2.42
C MET A 67 9.49 -2.17 -1.05
N LYS A 68 9.09 -2.96 -0.03
CA LYS A 68 8.92 -2.48 1.36
C LYS A 68 10.20 -1.82 1.87
N TYR A 69 11.34 -2.48 1.71
CA TYR A 69 12.64 -1.93 2.10
C TYR A 69 12.89 -0.56 1.48
N TYR A 70 12.66 -0.40 0.17
CA TYR A 70 12.83 0.89 -0.49
C TYR A 70 11.77 1.93 -0.11
N GLY A 71 10.57 1.50 0.30
CA GLY A 71 9.57 2.36 0.92
C GLY A 71 10.07 2.98 2.23
N HIS A 72 10.70 2.19 3.10
CA HIS A 72 11.33 2.67 4.33
C HIS A 72 12.55 3.56 4.07
N VAL A 73 13.43 3.17 3.14
CA VAL A 73 14.58 4.01 2.75
C VAL A 73 14.10 5.37 2.23
N SER A 74 13.08 5.38 1.38
CA SER A 74 12.52 6.64 0.83
C SER A 74 11.94 7.53 1.93
N TYR A 75 11.31 6.93 2.94
CA TYR A 75 10.80 7.67 4.09
C TYR A 75 11.93 8.31 4.90
N ASP A 76 12.98 7.54 5.23
CA ASP A 76 14.14 8.04 5.97
C ASP A 76 14.82 9.19 5.21
N MET A 77 14.80 9.14 3.88
CA MET A 77 15.31 10.18 2.98
C MET A 77 14.38 11.39 2.79
N LYS A 78 13.21 11.41 3.45
CA LYS A 78 12.17 12.45 3.34
C LYS A 78 11.63 12.60 1.91
N LEU A 79 11.40 11.47 1.25
CA LEU A 79 10.79 11.37 -0.07
C LEU A 79 9.39 10.73 0.02
N PRO A 80 8.40 11.39 0.65
CA PRO A 80 7.11 10.79 1.00
C PRO A 80 6.35 10.27 -0.23
N PHE A 81 6.39 11.00 -1.36
CA PHE A 81 5.76 10.56 -2.60
C PHE A 81 6.27 9.19 -3.09
N VAL A 82 7.55 8.87 -2.87
CA VAL A 82 8.11 7.57 -3.28
C VAL A 82 7.64 6.46 -2.33
N THR A 83 7.59 6.72 -1.03
CA THR A 83 7.00 5.79 -0.04
C THR A 83 5.52 5.52 -0.36
N GLU A 84 4.75 6.56 -0.70
CA GLU A 84 3.35 6.41 -1.13
C GLU A 84 3.23 5.61 -2.43
N THR A 85 4.11 5.86 -3.40
CA THR A 85 4.16 5.08 -4.64
C THR A 85 4.35 3.59 -4.37
N VAL A 86 5.29 3.23 -3.48
CA VAL A 86 5.49 1.84 -3.04
C VAL A 86 4.22 1.28 -2.40
N ALA A 87 3.55 2.05 -1.54
CA ALA A 87 2.32 1.62 -0.87
C ALA A 87 1.20 1.26 -1.87
N TYR A 88 0.95 2.13 -2.85
CA TYR A 88 -0.05 1.85 -3.89
C TYR A 88 0.35 0.67 -4.79
N ASP A 89 1.64 0.53 -5.09
CA ASP A 89 2.13 -0.58 -5.91
C ASP A 89 1.94 -1.92 -5.20
N ILE A 90 2.31 -2.02 -3.91
CA ILE A 90 2.09 -3.24 -3.12
C ILE A 90 0.59 -3.50 -2.92
N GLY A 91 -0.22 -2.46 -2.68
CA GLY A 91 -1.68 -2.59 -2.63
C GLY A 91 -2.26 -3.17 -3.92
N THR A 92 -1.79 -2.71 -5.08
CA THR A 92 -2.18 -3.27 -6.39
C THR A 92 -1.76 -4.72 -6.53
N LEU A 93 -0.59 -5.11 -6.01
CA LEU A 93 -0.14 -6.51 -6.04
C LEU A 93 -0.97 -7.42 -5.13
N CYS A 94 -1.52 -6.89 -4.02
CA CYS A 94 -2.52 -7.59 -3.22
C CYS A 94 -3.79 -7.87 -4.03
N GLU A 95 -4.33 -6.84 -4.71
CA GLU A 95 -5.51 -6.98 -5.59
C GLU A 95 -5.25 -8.04 -6.68
N VAL A 96 -4.08 -8.01 -7.33
CA VAL A 96 -3.70 -9.02 -8.33
C VAL A 96 -3.63 -10.42 -7.74
N ALA A 97 -2.99 -10.59 -6.58
CA ALA A 97 -2.87 -11.90 -5.94
C ALA A 97 -4.25 -12.45 -5.56
N HIS A 98 -5.16 -11.58 -5.09
CA HIS A 98 -6.54 -11.92 -4.79
C HIS A 98 -7.33 -12.35 -6.02
N ASP A 99 -7.30 -11.55 -7.09
CA ASP A 99 -8.00 -11.85 -8.36
C ASP A 99 -7.53 -13.18 -8.98
N LEU A 100 -6.30 -13.59 -8.71
CA LEU A 100 -5.72 -14.86 -9.15
C LEU A 100 -5.96 -16.03 -8.17
N GLY A 101 -6.53 -15.77 -6.98
CA GLY A 101 -6.78 -16.78 -5.95
C GLY A 101 -5.50 -17.35 -5.32
N LEU A 102 -4.43 -16.56 -5.24
CA LEU A 102 -3.13 -17.01 -4.75
C LEU A 102 -3.06 -17.04 -3.22
N ALA A 103 -2.45 -18.07 -2.65
CA ALA A 103 -2.28 -18.19 -1.20
C ALA A 103 -1.34 -17.13 -0.63
N GLU A 104 -0.41 -16.64 -1.46
CA GLU A 104 0.59 -15.64 -1.12
C GLU A 104 0.00 -14.24 -0.93
N GLU A 105 -1.27 -14.01 -1.28
CA GLU A 105 -2.00 -12.77 -0.96
C GLU A 105 -1.82 -12.37 0.50
N LYS A 106 -1.92 -13.35 1.42
CA LYS A 106 -1.78 -13.12 2.87
C LYS A 106 -0.39 -12.61 3.26
N GLU A 107 0.65 -13.13 2.62
CA GLU A 107 2.03 -12.73 2.90
C GLU A 107 2.30 -11.34 2.33
N ILE A 108 1.85 -11.07 1.10
CA ILE A 108 1.97 -9.74 0.47
C ILE A 108 1.21 -8.68 1.30
N LEU A 109 0.01 -9.00 1.77
CA LEU A 109 -0.78 -8.12 2.64
C LEU A 109 -0.05 -7.86 3.97
N ALA A 110 0.53 -8.88 4.60
CA ALA A 110 1.31 -8.70 5.82
C ALA A 110 2.51 -7.75 5.60
N THR A 111 3.26 -7.95 4.50
CA THR A 111 4.36 -7.05 4.11
C THR A 111 3.86 -5.62 3.88
N PHE A 112 2.67 -5.45 3.30
CA PHE A 112 2.09 -4.12 3.08
C PHE A 112 1.76 -3.39 4.38
N LEU A 113 1.18 -4.08 5.36
CA LEU A 113 0.81 -3.52 6.68
C LEU A 113 2.03 -3.21 7.56
N GLU A 114 3.20 -3.77 7.26
CA GLU A 114 4.44 -3.40 7.95
C GLU A 114 5.07 -2.08 7.44
N LEU A 115 4.63 -1.60 6.27
CA LEU A 115 5.22 -0.43 5.62
C LEU A 115 5.09 0.85 6.48
N ASP A 116 3.95 1.02 7.17
CA ASP A 116 3.72 2.15 8.08
C ASP A 116 4.17 1.89 9.53
N ARG A 117 4.17 0.62 10.00
CA ARG A 117 4.52 0.27 11.41
C ARG A 117 5.96 0.61 11.81
N GLU A 118 6.94 0.20 11.01
CA GLU A 118 8.38 0.50 11.29
C GLU A 118 8.63 2.02 11.24
N THR A 119 7.81 2.71 10.46
CA THR A 119 7.93 4.12 10.17
C THR A 119 7.30 5.00 11.26
N ALA A 120 6.19 4.55 11.86
CA ALA A 120 5.48 5.22 12.96
C ALA A 120 6.31 5.32 14.25
N ARG A 121 7.20 4.34 14.52
CA ARG A 121 8.15 4.37 15.64
C ARG A 121 9.10 5.58 15.64
N ARG A 122 9.22 6.29 14.51
CA ARG A 122 10.22 7.35 14.27
C ARG A 122 9.65 8.78 14.25
N SER A 123 8.44 8.97 14.78
CA SER A 123 7.84 10.28 15.19
C SER A 123 7.50 11.34 14.12
N GLN A 124 7.06 10.96 12.91
CA GLN A 124 6.46 11.92 11.95
C GLN A 124 5.11 11.42 11.41
N GLU A 125 4.02 11.78 12.09
CA GLU A 125 2.64 11.35 11.75
C GLU A 125 2.18 11.80 10.35
N THR A 126 2.66 12.94 9.85
CA THR A 126 2.20 13.50 8.56
C THR A 126 2.66 12.69 7.34
N ALA A 127 3.81 12.01 7.43
CA ALA A 127 4.47 11.40 6.27
C ALA A 127 3.93 10.01 5.89
N LEU A 128 2.97 9.46 6.65
CA LEU A 128 2.36 8.15 6.40
C LEU A 128 0.88 8.22 6.00
N LYS A 129 0.33 9.42 5.80
CA LYS A 129 -1.08 9.56 5.41
C LYS A 129 -1.37 8.89 4.07
N GLY A 130 -0.49 9.01 3.07
CA GLY A 130 -0.68 8.34 1.79
C GLY A 130 -0.58 6.80 1.87
N VAL A 131 0.20 6.25 2.80
CA VAL A 131 0.21 4.80 3.06
C VAL A 131 -1.13 4.34 3.62
N ARG A 132 -1.68 5.05 4.61
CA ARG A 132 -3.04 4.78 5.12
C ARG A 132 -4.12 4.94 4.05
N LYS A 133 -3.99 5.90 3.14
CA LYS A 133 -4.89 6.03 1.97
C LYS A 133 -4.84 4.79 1.08
N ALA A 134 -3.65 4.29 0.77
CA ALA A 134 -3.49 3.06 -0.01
C ALA A 134 -4.09 1.82 0.70
N GLN A 135 -3.89 1.70 2.01
CA GLN A 135 -4.49 0.62 2.82
C GLN A 135 -6.02 0.72 2.86
N ALA A 136 -6.59 1.92 3.07
CA ALA A 136 -8.04 2.12 3.04
C ALA A 136 -8.66 1.81 1.67
N LYS A 137 -7.95 2.16 0.58
CA LYS A 137 -8.36 1.79 -0.78
C LYS A 137 -8.37 0.27 -0.97
N LEU A 138 -7.35 -0.43 -0.49
CA LEU A 138 -7.28 -1.90 -0.55
C LEU A 138 -8.39 -2.55 0.29
N ALA A 139 -8.69 -2.02 1.48
CA ALA A 139 -9.81 -2.49 2.29
C ALA A 139 -11.16 -2.32 1.57
N ALA A 140 -11.33 -1.19 0.88
CA ALA A 140 -12.51 -0.94 0.06
C ALA A 140 -12.62 -1.94 -1.11
N TYR A 141 -11.51 -2.30 -1.75
CA TYR A 141 -11.47 -3.34 -2.77
C TYR A 141 -11.92 -4.69 -2.20
N TYR A 142 -11.38 -5.12 -1.06
CA TYR A 142 -11.78 -6.39 -0.44
C TYR A 142 -13.26 -6.42 -0.07
N ILE A 143 -13.82 -5.30 0.40
CA ILE A 143 -15.27 -5.20 0.63
C ILE A 143 -16.07 -5.35 -0.66
N THR A 144 -15.61 -4.80 -1.79
CA THR A 144 -16.28 -5.01 -3.09
C THR A 144 -16.15 -6.44 -3.61
N ALA A 145 -15.05 -7.12 -3.29
CA ALA A 145 -14.80 -8.52 -3.63
C ALA A 145 -15.45 -9.52 -2.65
N ASP A 146 -16.32 -9.04 -1.75
CA ASP A 146 -16.96 -9.82 -0.67
C ASP A 146 -15.97 -10.50 0.31
N GLN A 147 -14.73 -10.02 0.36
CA GLN A 147 -13.67 -10.47 1.27
C GLN A 147 -13.64 -9.66 2.57
N ARG A 148 -14.76 -9.68 3.29
CA ARG A 148 -14.92 -8.87 4.50
C ARG A 148 -13.89 -9.18 5.59
N GLU A 149 -13.51 -10.45 5.75
CA GLU A 149 -12.52 -10.85 6.76
C GLU A 149 -11.11 -10.33 6.42
N THR A 150 -10.73 -10.31 5.14
CA THR A 150 -9.46 -9.71 4.71
C THR A 150 -9.46 -8.19 4.92
N ALA A 151 -10.57 -7.51 4.62
CA ALA A 151 -10.74 -6.10 4.94
C ALA A 151 -10.66 -5.82 6.46
N ARG A 152 -11.10 -6.75 7.31
CA ARG A 152 -10.99 -6.65 8.78
C ARG A 152 -9.55 -6.67 9.27
N VAL A 153 -8.65 -7.38 8.58
CA VAL A 153 -7.22 -7.34 8.90
C VAL A 153 -6.67 -5.91 8.79
N ILE A 154 -7.05 -5.19 7.72
CA ILE A 154 -6.65 -3.78 7.53
C ILE A 154 -7.31 -2.87 8.56
N PHE A 155 -8.59 -3.11 8.89
CA PHE A 155 -9.28 -2.38 9.95
C PHE A 155 -8.54 -2.48 11.29
N HIS A 156 -8.20 -3.69 11.74
CA HIS A 156 -7.50 -3.89 13.01
C HIS A 156 -6.12 -3.26 13.03
N ASP A 157 -5.44 -3.18 11.88
CA ASP A 157 -4.17 -2.46 11.75
C ASP A 157 -4.32 -0.93 11.89
N MET A 158 -5.51 -0.39 11.60
CA MET A 158 -5.83 1.03 11.64
C MET A 158 -6.69 1.44 12.85
N GLU A 159 -7.21 0.50 13.64
CA GLU A 159 -8.28 0.77 14.62
C GLU A 159 -7.87 1.73 15.75
N HIS A 160 -6.56 1.89 15.97
CA HIS A 160 -5.98 2.79 16.97
C HIS A 160 -5.48 4.13 16.37
N ASP A 161 -5.64 4.37 15.07
CA ASP A 161 -5.30 5.66 14.48
C ASP A 161 -6.24 6.77 15.01
N PRO A 162 -5.74 8.00 15.23
CA PRO A 162 -6.57 9.10 15.72
C PRO A 162 -7.79 9.38 14.83
N PRO A 163 -8.99 9.62 15.41
CA PRO A 163 -10.21 9.89 14.63
C PRO A 163 -10.07 11.03 13.63
N GLU A 164 -9.33 12.10 14.00
CA GLU A 164 -9.09 13.25 13.13
C GLU A 164 -8.28 12.86 11.88
N ARG A 165 -7.31 11.94 12.05
CA ARG A 165 -6.49 11.42 10.95
C ARG A 165 -7.34 10.54 10.02
N LEU A 166 -8.15 9.64 10.59
CA LEU A 166 -9.07 8.78 9.82
C LEU A 166 -10.07 9.62 9.02
N ASN A 167 -10.64 10.65 9.63
CA ASN A 167 -11.55 11.59 8.96
C ASN A 167 -10.87 12.33 7.81
N SER A 168 -9.64 12.83 8.02
CA SER A 168 -8.86 13.48 6.96
C SER A 168 -8.57 12.54 5.79
N ILE A 169 -8.21 11.28 6.04
CA ILE A 169 -7.98 10.27 5.01
C ILE A 169 -9.25 10.02 4.20
N ARG A 170 -10.38 9.81 4.90
CA ARG A 170 -11.70 9.60 4.28
C ARG A 170 -12.07 10.76 3.35
N GLU A 171 -11.98 11.99 3.86
CA GLU A 171 -12.34 13.19 3.08
C GLU A 171 -11.47 13.38 1.83
N GLU A 172 -10.18 13.10 1.93
CA GLU A 172 -9.27 13.21 0.77
C GLU A 172 -9.61 12.20 -0.31
N LEU A 173 -9.79 10.93 0.06
CA LEU A 173 -10.19 9.88 -0.87
C LEU A 173 -11.58 10.15 -1.48
N GLU A 174 -12.49 10.74 -0.70
CA GLU A 174 -13.83 11.09 -1.15
C GLU A 174 -13.82 12.21 -2.22
N ARG A 175 -12.83 13.11 -2.22
CA ARG A 175 -12.73 14.20 -3.20
C ARG A 175 -12.15 13.77 -4.55
N VAL A 176 -11.56 12.58 -4.64
CA VAL A 176 -10.95 12.11 -5.90
C VAL A 176 -12.04 11.62 -6.86
N GLU A 177 -12.20 12.32 -7.97
CA GLU A 177 -13.21 12.03 -9.01
C GLU A 177 -12.59 11.66 -10.36
N THR A 178 -11.36 12.12 -10.64
CA THR A 178 -10.69 11.91 -11.92
C THR A 178 -9.86 10.63 -11.91
N LYS A 179 -10.18 9.73 -12.83
CA LYS A 179 -9.46 8.46 -13.05
C LYS A 179 -8.12 8.68 -13.71
N ASP A 180 -8.11 9.48 -14.77
CA ASP A 180 -6.98 9.66 -15.66
C ASP A 180 -6.42 11.08 -15.50
N PHE A 181 -5.10 11.22 -15.65
CA PHE A 181 -4.49 12.53 -15.79
C PHE A 181 -4.75 13.07 -17.20
N TRP A 182 -4.67 14.40 -17.36
CA TRP A 182 -4.78 15.01 -18.69
C TRP A 182 -3.62 14.57 -19.61
N GLU A 183 -2.45 14.27 -19.03
CA GLU A 183 -1.32 13.69 -19.73
C GLU A 183 -1.35 12.15 -19.66
N ILE A 184 -1.05 11.49 -20.77
CA ILE A 184 -0.81 10.04 -20.77
C ILE A 184 0.53 9.81 -20.07
N ILE A 185 0.48 9.13 -18.93
CA ILE A 185 1.67 8.67 -18.19
C ILE A 185 1.72 7.14 -18.19
N ASP A 186 2.92 6.56 -18.08
CA ASP A 186 3.13 5.10 -18.16
C ASP A 186 2.38 4.29 -17.09
N ARG A 187 2.00 4.91 -15.96
CA ARG A 187 1.16 4.29 -14.91
C ARG A 187 -0.35 4.44 -15.14
N GLY A 188 -0.74 5.24 -16.12
CA GLY A 188 -2.09 5.31 -16.71
C GLY A 188 -3.21 5.90 -15.84
N ARG A 189 -3.15 5.89 -14.51
CA ARG A 189 -4.27 6.31 -13.64
C ARG A 189 -3.81 7.01 -12.36
N ASN A 190 -4.70 7.82 -11.80
CA ASN A 190 -4.55 8.39 -10.46
C ASN A 190 -4.63 7.25 -9.41
N PHE A 191 -3.61 7.14 -8.55
CA PHE A 191 -3.55 6.09 -7.52
C PHE A 191 -4.75 6.08 -6.59
N GLU A 192 -5.27 7.26 -6.26
CA GLU A 192 -6.35 7.42 -5.29
C GLU A 192 -7.73 7.20 -5.88
N TYR A 193 -7.83 7.15 -7.22
CA TYR A 193 -9.11 6.93 -7.86
C TYR A 193 -9.66 5.53 -7.54
N MET A 194 -10.93 5.52 -7.16
CA MET A 194 -11.74 4.33 -6.93
C MET A 194 -13.00 4.41 -7.81
N PRO A 195 -13.39 3.32 -8.51
CA PRO A 195 -14.70 3.23 -9.14
C PRO A 195 -15.84 3.48 -8.14
N PRO A 196 -17.03 3.91 -8.60
CA PRO A 196 -18.13 4.28 -7.70
C PRO A 196 -18.50 3.21 -6.65
N GLU A 197 -18.47 1.93 -7.03
CA GLU A 197 -18.75 0.82 -6.12
C GLU A 197 -17.70 0.68 -5.02
N GLN A 198 -16.41 0.73 -5.39
CA GLN A 198 -15.30 0.72 -4.43
C GLN A 198 -15.32 1.97 -3.55
N LYS A 199 -15.69 3.14 -4.09
CA LYS A 199 -15.84 4.37 -3.30
C LYS A 199 -16.97 4.25 -2.28
N ALA A 200 -18.09 3.63 -2.64
CA ALA A 200 -19.16 3.31 -1.69
C ALA A 200 -18.70 2.31 -0.63
N ALA A 201 -17.89 1.31 -0.99
CA ALA A 201 -17.29 0.37 -0.06
C ALA A 201 -16.30 1.05 0.90
N MET A 202 -15.52 2.01 0.43
CA MET A 202 -14.63 2.84 1.26
C MET A 202 -15.42 3.59 2.33
N ARG A 203 -16.56 4.20 1.97
CA ARG A 203 -17.44 4.85 2.97
C ARG A 203 -17.91 3.85 4.02
N ARG A 204 -18.32 2.64 3.62
CA ARG A 204 -18.70 1.57 4.56
C ARG A 204 -17.55 1.13 5.45
N PHE A 205 -16.33 1.01 4.92
CA PHE A 205 -15.14 0.70 5.70
C PHE A 205 -14.92 1.71 6.83
N PHE A 206 -15.04 3.01 6.54
CA PHE A 206 -14.85 4.05 7.56
C PHE A 206 -15.91 4.04 8.68
N THR A 207 -17.13 3.53 8.42
CA THR A 207 -18.13 3.36 9.49
C THR A 207 -17.70 2.35 10.57
N TRP A 208 -16.72 1.48 10.29
CA TRP A 208 -16.23 0.52 11.28
C TRP A 208 -15.46 1.19 12.43
N PHE A 209 -14.92 2.39 12.22
CA PHE A 209 -14.20 3.16 13.24
C PHE A 209 -15.15 4.01 14.11
N GLU A 210 -16.33 4.36 13.61
CA GLU A 210 -17.34 5.19 14.32
C GLU A 210 -17.91 4.47 15.58
N GLY A 211 -17.85 3.13 15.63
CA GLY A 211 -18.27 2.33 16.79
C GLY A 211 -17.16 2.03 17.81
N ALA A 212 -15.88 2.28 17.48
CA ALA A 212 -14.75 2.04 18.37
C ALA A 212 -14.66 3.11 19.50
N GLU A 213 -15.37 4.23 19.35
CA GLU A 213 -15.47 5.30 20.36
C GLU A 213 -16.20 4.87 21.66
N SER A 214 -16.88 3.72 21.68
CA SER A 214 -17.69 3.29 22.83
C SER A 214 -16.93 2.55 23.95
N THR A 215 -15.63 2.26 23.81
CA THR A 215 -14.85 1.55 24.84
C THR A 215 -13.90 2.44 25.66
N ALA A 216 -13.88 3.75 25.42
CA ALA A 216 -13.18 4.70 26.31
C ALA A 216 -14.14 5.15 27.43
N SER A 217 -13.97 4.58 28.63
CA SER A 217 -14.78 4.85 29.82
C SER A 217 -15.11 6.34 30.08
N PRO A 218 -16.30 6.64 30.61
CA PRO A 218 -16.64 7.99 31.05
C PRO A 218 -15.74 8.39 32.22
N LYS A 219 -15.06 9.53 32.09
CA LYS A 219 -14.38 10.18 33.22
C LYS A 219 -15.40 10.41 34.32
N SER A 220 -15.18 9.78 35.48
CA SER A 220 -15.97 10.03 36.68
C SER A 220 -15.83 11.51 37.08
N PRO A 221 -16.90 12.19 37.51
CA PRO A 221 -16.81 13.56 37.98
C PRO A 221 -15.93 13.64 39.24
N PRO A 222 -15.19 14.74 39.46
CA PRO A 222 -14.42 14.90 40.68
C PRO A 222 -15.38 14.97 41.88
N ALA A 223 -15.09 14.17 42.91
CA ALA A 223 -15.75 14.24 44.19
C ALA A 223 -15.53 15.64 44.79
N GLN A 224 -16.63 16.31 45.16
CA GLN A 224 -16.59 17.47 46.03
C GLN A 224 -16.40 16.95 47.46
N GLU A 225 -15.27 17.27 48.07
CA GLU A 225 -15.10 17.21 49.53
C GLU A 225 -15.22 18.64 50.07
N GLY A 226 -16.03 18.77 51.12
CA GLY A 226 -16.28 20.01 51.86
C GLY A 226 -15.38 20.18 53.07
#